data_AF-A0A8J9SD41-F1
#
_entry.id   AF-A0A8J9SD41-F1
#
_cell.length_a   1.000
_cell.length_b   1.000
_cell.length_c   1.000
_cell.angle_alpha   90.00
_cell.angle_beta   90.00
_cell.angle_gamma   90.00
#
_symmetry.space_group_name_H-M   'P 1'
#
loop_
_entity.id
_entity.type
_entity.pdbx_description
1 polymer ?
#
loop_
_entity_poly.entity_id
_entity_poly.type
_entity_poly.pdbx_seq_one_letter_code
_entity_poly.pdbx_strand_id
1 'polypeptide(L)'
;MYRNNSFHNFEHASHVLMSVAKLLSRIVAPTQNPARLDETESSIASRLQHDHTFGITSDPLTQFACVFSALIHDVDHPGIPNTELVTENTKLAALYGGKSVAEQNSVDLAWGLLSDDAFTALRQTICPTNNERRQISAIGGKCGHGHGRYGSGLWRSLRNARWERAFTHSIREGDGVNRKATIVIEHLLQASDVAHTMQHWHVYRKWNERLFTEMYRAYEAGRSGSNPVTFWYTGELAFLDQYVLPLARKLKECGVFGVSSDECLNYAVRNRAEWERRGAEIVSRIQKKLAEETLGK
;
A
#
# COMPACT_ATOMS: atom_id res chain seq x y z
N MET A 1 -4.80 2.74 -19.06
CA MET A 1 -5.49 1.72 -18.25
C MET A 1 -6.08 2.30 -16.96
N TYR A 2 -5.43 3.28 -16.32
CA TYR A 2 -6.06 4.01 -15.22
C TYR A 2 -7.31 4.78 -15.66
N ARG A 3 -8.40 4.65 -14.90
CA ARG A 3 -9.63 5.40 -15.09
C ARG A 3 -9.50 6.81 -14.49
N ASN A 4 -10.33 7.73 -14.96
CA ASN A 4 -10.37 9.11 -14.46
C ASN A 4 -11.22 9.23 -13.18
N ASN A 5 -10.87 8.47 -12.14
CA ASN A 5 -11.53 8.58 -10.84
C ASN A 5 -10.91 9.72 -10.01
N SER A 6 -11.60 10.17 -8.96
CA SER A 6 -11.08 11.26 -8.11
C SER A 6 -9.88 10.83 -7.27
N PHE A 7 -9.85 9.59 -6.78
CA PHE A 7 -8.79 9.03 -5.94
C PHE A 7 -8.02 7.93 -6.64
N HIS A 8 -8.65 6.80 -6.98
CA HIS A 8 -7.99 5.62 -7.56
C HIS A 8 -7.69 5.87 -9.05
N ASN A 9 -6.65 6.67 -9.31
CA ASN A 9 -6.21 7.13 -10.62
C ASN A 9 -4.67 7.07 -10.73
N PHE A 10 -4.13 7.51 -11.87
CA PHE A 10 -2.68 7.46 -12.11
C PHE A 10 -1.87 8.33 -11.14
N GLU A 11 -2.42 9.44 -10.64
CA GLU A 11 -1.73 10.27 -9.65
C GLU A 11 -1.58 9.53 -8.31
N HIS A 12 -2.61 8.79 -7.88
CA HIS A 12 -2.53 7.97 -6.66
C HIS A 12 -1.48 6.87 -6.83
N ALA A 13 -1.54 6.13 -7.93
CA ALA A 13 -0.53 5.11 -8.24
C ALA A 13 0.90 5.66 -8.25
N SER A 14 1.09 6.85 -8.82
CA SER A 14 2.37 7.56 -8.82
C SER A 14 2.82 7.95 -7.41
N HIS A 15 1.89 8.42 -6.56
CA HIS A 15 2.17 8.76 -5.16
C HIS A 15 2.58 7.52 -4.35
N VAL A 16 1.89 6.40 -4.52
CA VAL A 16 2.23 5.11 -3.90
C VAL A 16 3.61 4.64 -4.37
N LEU A 17 3.89 4.69 -5.68
CA LEU A 17 5.18 4.35 -6.25
C LEU A 17 6.32 5.18 -5.66
N MET A 18 6.13 6.50 -5.55
CA MET A 18 7.13 7.38 -4.93
C MET A 18 7.35 7.05 -3.46
N SER A 19 6.29 6.69 -2.72
CA SER A 19 6.40 6.24 -1.34
C SER A 19 7.20 4.94 -1.23
N VAL A 20 6.90 3.95 -2.08
CA VAL A 20 7.65 2.68 -2.15
C VAL A 20 9.13 2.94 -2.42
N ALA A 21 9.44 3.74 -3.45
CA ALA A 21 10.82 4.07 -3.80
C ALA A 21 11.56 4.77 -2.64
N LYS A 22 10.90 5.72 -1.95
CA LYS A 22 11.47 6.40 -0.79
C LYS A 22 11.71 5.43 0.38
N LEU A 23 10.77 4.55 0.68
CA LEU A 23 10.94 3.58 1.77
C LEU A 23 12.04 2.58 1.47
N LEU A 24 12.11 2.06 0.24
CA LEU A 24 13.20 1.18 -0.21
C LEU A 24 14.57 1.86 -0.09
N SER A 25 14.70 3.12 -0.53
CA SER A 25 15.96 3.87 -0.43
C SER A 25 16.38 4.22 1.00
N ARG A 26 15.47 4.06 1.96
CA ARG A 26 15.65 4.38 3.39
C ARG A 26 15.72 3.12 4.25
N ILE A 27 15.77 1.93 3.65
CA ILE A 27 16.10 0.72 4.39
C ILE A 27 17.56 0.85 4.85
N VAL A 28 17.75 1.09 6.14
CA VAL A 28 19.06 1.37 6.74
C VAL A 28 19.72 0.04 7.11
N ALA A 29 20.89 -0.21 6.55
CA ALA A 29 21.87 -1.10 7.16
C ALA A 29 22.36 -0.45 8.47
N PRO A 30 22.40 -1.16 9.62
CA PRO A 30 22.86 -0.56 10.87
C PRO A 30 24.23 0.09 10.67
N THR A 31 24.36 1.35 11.09
CA THR A 31 25.60 2.11 11.02
C THR A 31 26.67 1.40 11.86
N GLN A 32 27.59 0.70 11.21
CA GLN A 32 28.92 0.48 11.77
C GLN A 32 29.77 1.70 11.41
N ASN A 33 30.42 2.31 12.40
CA ASN A 33 31.37 3.40 12.19
C ASN A 33 32.40 2.96 11.12
N PRO A 34 32.50 3.64 9.96
CA PRO A 34 33.37 3.20 8.86
C PRO A 34 34.87 3.46 9.11
N ALA A 35 35.23 3.90 10.31
CA ALA A 35 36.61 4.11 10.70
C ALA A 35 37.19 2.81 11.27
N ARG A 36 37.81 2.01 10.37
CA ARG A 36 38.53 0.73 10.59
C ARG A 36 37.64 -0.50 10.40
N LEU A 37 37.57 -1.03 9.19
CA LEU A 37 37.18 -2.43 8.97
C LEU A 37 38.14 -3.08 7.99
N ASP A 38 38.75 -4.19 8.41
CA ASP A 38 39.65 -5.04 7.61
C ASP A 38 38.84 -5.85 6.57
N GLU A 39 39.48 -6.44 5.53
CA GLU A 39 38.76 -7.17 4.45
C GLU A 39 37.85 -8.30 4.99
N THR A 40 38.25 -8.94 6.08
CA THR A 40 37.48 -9.96 6.79
C THR A 40 36.22 -9.38 7.44
N GLU A 41 36.31 -8.18 8.00
CA GLU A 41 35.19 -7.48 8.66
C GLU A 41 34.21 -6.88 7.65
N SER A 42 34.67 -6.54 6.44
CA SER A 42 33.78 -6.14 5.32
C SER A 42 32.81 -7.27 4.94
N SER A 43 33.30 -8.51 4.89
CA SER A 43 32.45 -9.69 4.60
C SER A 43 31.44 -10.00 5.70
N ILE A 44 31.81 -9.72 6.96
CA ILE A 44 30.94 -9.88 8.13
C ILE A 44 29.92 -8.75 8.16
N ALA A 45 30.32 -7.51 7.87
CA ALA A 45 29.43 -6.37 7.74
C ALA A 45 28.43 -6.58 6.59
N SER A 46 28.83 -7.12 5.43
CA SER A 46 27.90 -7.43 4.35
C SER A 46 26.91 -8.52 4.72
N ARG A 47 27.32 -9.53 5.50
CA ARG A 47 26.40 -10.57 6.02
C ARG A 47 25.44 -10.01 7.05
N LEU A 48 25.92 -9.19 7.99
CA LEU A 48 25.10 -8.50 8.98
C LEU A 48 24.10 -7.54 8.32
N GLN A 49 24.51 -6.82 7.26
CA GLN A 49 23.60 -5.99 6.46
C GLN A 49 22.55 -6.82 5.73
N HIS A 50 22.93 -7.98 5.18
CA HIS A 50 22.01 -8.91 4.54
C HIS A 50 21.00 -9.49 5.54
N ASP A 51 21.43 -9.84 6.75
CA ASP A 51 20.58 -10.37 7.82
C ASP A 51 19.64 -9.30 8.42
N HIS A 52 20.09 -8.05 8.53
CA HIS A 52 19.28 -6.94 9.07
C HIS A 52 18.30 -6.32 8.06
N THR A 53 18.68 -6.23 6.78
CA THR A 53 17.79 -5.74 5.71
C THR A 53 17.00 -6.87 5.04
N PHE A 54 17.17 -8.10 5.54
CA PHE A 54 16.65 -9.35 4.99
C PHE A 54 16.93 -9.54 3.49
N GLY A 55 18.02 -8.94 3.00
CA GLY A 55 18.42 -8.95 1.59
C GLY A 55 17.54 -8.12 0.64
N ILE A 56 16.54 -7.39 1.13
CA ILE A 56 15.57 -6.64 0.30
C ILE A 56 16.27 -5.55 -0.54
N THR A 57 17.23 -4.83 0.05
CA THR A 57 17.99 -3.79 -0.65
C THR A 57 19.10 -4.33 -1.54
N SER A 58 19.50 -5.58 -1.35
CA SER A 58 20.54 -6.24 -2.16
C SER A 58 20.00 -6.98 -3.38
N ASP A 59 18.67 -7.16 -3.51
CA ASP A 59 18.03 -7.80 -4.66
C ASP A 59 17.31 -6.78 -5.57
N PRO A 60 17.90 -6.40 -6.72
CA PRO A 60 17.27 -5.48 -7.67
C PRO A 60 15.93 -5.97 -8.20
N LEU A 61 15.73 -7.29 -8.30
CA LEU A 61 14.48 -7.86 -8.79
C LEU A 61 13.33 -7.64 -7.80
N THR A 62 13.59 -7.82 -6.51
CA THR A 62 12.61 -7.55 -5.45
C THR A 62 12.27 -6.06 -5.38
N GLN A 63 13.24 -5.16 -5.54
CA GLN A 63 12.98 -3.72 -5.60
C GLN A 63 12.13 -3.35 -6.81
N PHE A 64 12.48 -3.87 -7.99
CA PHE A 64 11.68 -3.70 -9.20
C PHE A 64 10.26 -4.22 -9.00
N ALA A 65 10.09 -5.42 -8.43
CA ALA A 65 8.79 -6.00 -8.17
C ALA A 65 7.95 -5.14 -7.21
N CYS A 66 8.54 -4.56 -6.17
CA CYS A 66 7.82 -3.63 -5.27
C CYS A 66 7.33 -2.38 -6.01
N VAL A 67 8.21 -1.75 -6.80
CA VAL A 67 7.90 -0.53 -7.57
C VAL A 67 6.85 -0.83 -8.65
N PHE A 68 6.99 -1.96 -9.35
CA PHE A 68 6.04 -2.42 -10.36
C PHE A 68 4.68 -2.71 -9.74
N SER A 69 4.63 -3.42 -8.61
CA SER A 69 3.38 -3.67 -7.87
C SER A 69 2.69 -2.37 -7.47
N ALA A 70 3.43 -1.38 -6.98
CA ALA A 70 2.89 -0.06 -6.66
C ALA A 70 2.32 0.65 -7.89
N LEU A 71 2.98 0.54 -9.03
CA LEU A 71 2.52 1.14 -10.29
C LEU A 71 1.20 0.53 -10.78
N ILE A 72 0.95 -0.74 -10.51
CA ILE A 72 -0.17 -1.48 -11.11
C ILE A 72 -1.34 -1.72 -10.17
N HIS A 73 -1.20 -1.50 -8.85
CA HIS A 73 -2.15 -2.00 -7.85
C HIS A 73 -3.61 -1.59 -8.07
N ASP A 74 -3.84 -0.41 -8.67
CA ASP A 74 -5.15 0.20 -8.91
C ASP A 74 -5.50 0.36 -10.40
N VAL A 75 -4.81 -0.37 -11.28
CA VAL A 75 -5.13 -0.35 -12.72
C VAL A 75 -6.60 -0.74 -12.95
N ASP A 76 -7.30 0.04 -13.76
CA ASP A 76 -8.72 -0.17 -14.07
C ASP A 76 -9.67 -0.11 -12.85
N HIS A 77 -9.25 0.49 -11.72
CA HIS A 77 -10.10 0.58 -10.53
C HIS A 77 -11.46 1.25 -10.84
N PRO A 78 -12.61 0.67 -10.46
CA PRO A 78 -13.94 1.12 -10.89
C PRO A 78 -14.51 2.29 -10.06
N GLY A 79 -13.74 2.79 -9.10
CA GLY A 79 -14.12 3.90 -8.23
C GLY A 79 -15.13 3.53 -7.14
N ILE A 80 -15.29 2.24 -6.85
CA ILE A 80 -16.18 1.74 -5.81
C ILE A 80 -15.50 0.63 -5.01
N PRO A 81 -15.84 0.47 -3.71
CA PRO A 81 -15.27 -0.58 -2.90
C PRO A 81 -15.65 -1.98 -3.40
N ASN A 82 -14.82 -2.97 -3.10
CA ASN A 82 -15.10 -4.37 -3.41
C ASN A 82 -16.45 -4.87 -2.87
N THR A 83 -16.99 -4.30 -1.78
CA THR A 83 -18.35 -4.64 -1.28
C THR A 83 -19.39 -4.40 -2.36
N GLU A 84 -19.35 -3.20 -2.93
CA GLU A 84 -20.31 -2.75 -3.93
C GLU A 84 -20.08 -3.47 -5.26
N LEU A 85 -18.83 -3.75 -5.66
CA LEU A 85 -18.55 -4.54 -6.88
C LEU A 85 -19.14 -5.95 -6.86
N VAL A 86 -19.18 -6.56 -5.67
CA VAL A 86 -19.78 -7.87 -5.46
C VAL A 86 -21.30 -7.75 -5.43
N THR A 87 -21.85 -6.71 -4.79
CA THR A 87 -23.29 -6.42 -4.79
C THR A 87 -23.82 -6.17 -6.20
N GLU A 88 -23.09 -5.43 -7.02
CA GLU A 88 -23.39 -5.18 -8.45
C GLU A 88 -23.32 -6.48 -9.29
N ASN A 89 -22.89 -7.61 -8.71
CA ASN A 89 -22.72 -8.92 -9.35
C ASN A 89 -22.06 -8.84 -10.73
N THR A 90 -20.96 -8.08 -10.80
CA THR A 90 -20.22 -7.88 -12.04
C THR A 90 -19.61 -9.19 -12.54
N LYS A 91 -19.29 -9.27 -13.84
CA LYS A 91 -18.53 -10.40 -14.42
C LYS A 91 -17.23 -10.65 -13.66
N LEU A 92 -16.58 -9.58 -13.18
CA LEU A 92 -15.35 -9.66 -12.38
C LEU A 92 -15.61 -10.31 -11.02
N ALA A 93 -16.72 -9.99 -10.34
CA ALA A 93 -17.08 -10.61 -9.07
C ALA A 93 -17.27 -12.13 -9.21
N ALA A 94 -17.89 -12.58 -10.31
CA ALA A 94 -18.02 -14.00 -10.63
C ALA A 94 -16.65 -14.64 -10.95
N LEU A 95 -15.83 -13.99 -11.78
CA LEU A 95 -14.50 -14.48 -12.17
C LEU A 95 -13.58 -14.70 -10.98
N TYR A 96 -13.58 -13.76 -10.02
CA TYR A 96 -12.69 -13.76 -8.86
C TYR A 96 -13.34 -14.31 -7.57
N GLY A 97 -14.53 -14.91 -7.67
CA GLY A 97 -15.23 -15.50 -6.52
C GLY A 97 -15.52 -14.50 -5.40
N GLY A 98 -15.72 -13.22 -5.74
CA GLY A 98 -16.06 -12.14 -4.80
C GLY A 98 -14.97 -11.71 -3.82
N LYS A 99 -13.73 -12.19 -3.95
CA LYS A 99 -12.61 -11.84 -3.08
C LYS A 99 -11.63 -10.94 -3.83
N SER A 100 -11.22 -9.83 -3.23
CA SER A 100 -10.23 -8.88 -3.82
C SER A 100 -10.45 -8.64 -5.33
N VAL A 101 -11.69 -8.33 -5.72
CA VAL A 101 -12.13 -8.35 -7.13
C VAL A 101 -11.40 -7.28 -7.94
N ALA A 102 -11.33 -6.05 -7.40
CA ALA A 102 -10.62 -4.95 -8.05
C ALA A 102 -9.11 -5.21 -8.14
N GLU A 103 -8.49 -5.68 -7.07
CA GLU A 103 -7.05 -5.84 -7.01
C GLU A 103 -6.56 -7.02 -7.87
N GLN A 104 -7.33 -8.11 -7.95
CA GLN A 104 -7.03 -9.21 -8.87
C GLN A 104 -7.17 -8.76 -10.34
N ASN A 105 -8.22 -7.99 -10.66
CA ASN A 105 -8.39 -7.41 -12.00
C ASN A 105 -7.20 -6.52 -12.39
N SER A 106 -6.73 -5.66 -11.48
CA SER A 106 -5.55 -4.80 -11.71
C SER A 106 -4.33 -5.62 -12.11
N VAL A 107 -4.04 -6.68 -11.35
CA VAL A 107 -2.88 -7.56 -11.60
C VAL A 107 -3.01 -8.31 -12.92
N ASP A 108 -4.18 -8.89 -13.20
CA ASP A 108 -4.41 -9.66 -14.42
C ASP A 108 -4.31 -8.79 -15.67
N LEU A 109 -4.89 -7.59 -15.64
CA LEU A 109 -4.81 -6.65 -16.76
C LEU A 109 -3.37 -6.18 -17.01
N ALA A 110 -2.65 -5.80 -15.95
CA ALA A 110 -1.27 -5.34 -16.07
C ALA A 110 -0.33 -6.46 -16.54
N TRP A 111 -0.51 -7.68 -16.03
CA TRP A 111 0.28 -8.83 -16.46
C TRP A 111 -0.09 -9.31 -17.87
N GLY A 112 -1.37 -9.22 -18.24
CA GLY A 112 -1.86 -9.46 -19.59
C GLY A 112 -1.19 -8.52 -20.59
N LEU A 113 -1.15 -7.22 -20.29
CA LEU A 113 -0.43 -6.24 -21.11
C LEU A 113 1.06 -6.54 -21.18
N LEU A 114 1.70 -6.81 -20.03
CA LEU A 114 3.12 -7.13 -19.98
C LEU A 114 3.45 -8.42 -20.74
N SER A 115 2.48 -9.31 -20.97
CA SER A 115 2.66 -10.58 -21.70
C SER A 115 2.54 -10.45 -23.22
N ASP A 116 2.08 -9.30 -23.74
CA ASP A 116 1.98 -9.03 -25.17
C ASP A 116 3.36 -9.13 -25.86
N ASP A 117 3.41 -9.66 -27.08
CA ASP A 117 4.64 -9.84 -27.85
C ASP A 117 5.46 -8.55 -28.00
N ALA A 118 4.80 -7.39 -28.02
CA ALA A 118 5.46 -6.08 -28.05
C ALA A 118 6.42 -5.83 -26.86
N PHE A 119 6.19 -6.48 -25.71
CA PHE A 119 7.03 -6.35 -24.52
C PHE A 119 8.04 -7.50 -24.34
N THR A 120 8.25 -8.35 -25.36
CA THR A 120 9.16 -9.50 -25.27
C THR A 120 10.57 -9.10 -24.86
N ALA A 121 11.13 -8.06 -25.49
CA ALA A 121 12.47 -7.57 -25.17
C ALA A 121 12.57 -7.05 -23.73
N LEU A 122 11.53 -6.36 -23.26
CA LEU A 122 11.44 -5.88 -21.88
C LEU A 122 11.40 -7.06 -20.90
N ARG A 123 10.53 -8.06 -21.13
CA ARG A 123 10.44 -9.28 -20.30
C ARG A 123 11.77 -10.04 -20.24
N GLN A 124 12.47 -10.16 -21.37
CA GLN A 124 13.79 -10.80 -21.41
C GLN A 124 14.85 -10.01 -20.61
N THR A 125 14.69 -8.70 -20.51
CA THR A 125 15.61 -7.84 -19.75
C THR A 125 15.33 -7.87 -18.24
N ILE A 126 14.07 -7.76 -17.84
CA ILE A 126 13.69 -7.61 -16.42
C ILE A 126 13.52 -8.94 -15.67
N CYS A 127 13.21 -10.03 -16.40
CA CYS A 127 12.97 -11.35 -15.82
C CYS A 127 13.31 -12.44 -16.83
N PRO A 128 14.60 -12.63 -17.18
CA PRO A 128 15.02 -13.57 -18.22
C PRO A 128 14.57 -15.00 -17.91
N THR A 129 14.57 -15.41 -16.64
CA THR A 129 14.21 -16.77 -16.22
C THR A 129 12.73 -16.91 -15.82
N ASN A 130 12.21 -18.14 -15.94
CA ASN A 130 10.86 -18.46 -15.46
C ASN A 130 10.72 -18.41 -13.93
N ASN A 131 11.82 -18.47 -13.19
CA ASN A 131 11.80 -18.32 -11.74
C ASN A 131 11.61 -16.85 -11.35
N GLU A 132 12.32 -15.93 -11.99
CA GLU A 132 12.19 -14.49 -11.75
C GLU A 132 10.81 -13.96 -12.17
N ARG A 133 10.27 -14.47 -13.29
CA ARG A 133 8.88 -14.21 -13.69
C ARG A 133 7.89 -14.60 -12.58
N ARG A 134 8.04 -15.81 -12.03
CA ARG A 134 7.21 -16.28 -10.91
C ARG A 134 7.40 -15.45 -9.64
N GLN A 135 8.61 -14.97 -9.37
CA GLN A 135 8.91 -14.12 -8.21
C GLN A 135 8.23 -12.75 -8.31
N ILE A 136 8.29 -12.08 -9.46
CA ILE A 136 7.58 -10.81 -9.69
C ILE A 136 6.06 -11.02 -9.55
N SER A 137 5.51 -12.07 -10.19
CA SER A 137 4.08 -12.37 -10.09
C SER A 137 3.64 -12.70 -8.65
N ALA A 138 4.49 -13.39 -7.88
CA ALA A 138 4.20 -13.69 -6.47
C ALA A 138 4.17 -12.43 -5.59
N ILE A 139 5.01 -11.43 -5.86
CA ILE A 139 4.99 -10.14 -5.15
C ILE A 139 3.76 -9.33 -5.58
N GLY A 140 3.44 -9.28 -6.87
CA GLY A 140 2.22 -8.63 -7.39
C GLY A 140 0.93 -9.25 -6.83
N GLY A 141 0.86 -10.58 -6.75
CA GLY A 141 -0.29 -11.28 -6.17
C GLY A 141 -0.48 -11.02 -4.67
N LYS A 142 0.59 -10.74 -3.92
CA LYS A 142 0.50 -10.38 -2.49
C LYS A 142 -0.08 -8.99 -2.27
N CYS A 143 0.13 -8.04 -3.20
CA CYS A 143 -0.63 -6.78 -3.23
C CYS A 143 -2.13 -7.06 -3.46
N GLY A 144 -2.48 -7.96 -4.37
CA GLY A 144 -3.87 -8.33 -4.64
C GLY A 144 -4.65 -8.87 -3.42
N HIS A 145 -3.98 -9.66 -2.57
CA HIS A 145 -4.61 -10.28 -1.39
C HIS A 145 -4.55 -9.38 -0.14
N GLY A 146 -3.73 -8.33 -0.14
CA GLY A 146 -3.48 -7.48 1.02
C GLY A 146 -4.43 -6.30 1.20
N HIS A 147 -4.98 -5.79 0.09
CA HIS A 147 -5.64 -4.47 0.03
C HIS A 147 -7.19 -4.57 -0.05
N GLY A 148 -7.73 -5.78 -0.18
CA GLY A 148 -9.16 -6.06 -0.15
C GLY A 148 -9.85 -5.73 1.17
N ARG A 149 -10.30 -4.48 1.30
CA ARG A 149 -11.21 -3.90 2.30
C ARG A 149 -10.68 -3.73 3.74
N TYR A 150 -10.85 -2.51 4.24
CA TYR A 150 -11.29 -2.28 5.63
C TYR A 150 -12.60 -3.04 5.87
N GLY A 151 -12.60 -4.10 6.68
CA GLY A 151 -13.87 -4.72 7.07
C GLY A 151 -13.89 -6.19 7.49
N SER A 152 -12.81 -6.96 7.33
CA SER A 152 -12.75 -8.30 7.92
C SER A 152 -11.73 -8.31 9.06
N GLY A 153 -12.25 -8.36 10.30
CA GLY A 153 -11.42 -8.56 11.50
C GLY A 153 -10.53 -9.80 11.37
N LEU A 154 -10.97 -10.80 10.61
CA LEU A 154 -10.22 -12.03 10.33
C LEU A 154 -8.92 -11.76 9.56
N TRP A 155 -8.93 -10.98 8.47
CA TRP A 155 -7.71 -10.73 7.69
C TRP A 155 -6.75 -9.78 8.41
N ARG A 156 -7.27 -8.79 9.16
CA ARG A 156 -6.45 -7.96 10.07
C ARG A 156 -5.79 -8.83 11.14
N SER A 157 -6.54 -9.74 11.77
CA SER A 157 -6.03 -10.66 12.79
C SER A 157 -5.03 -11.67 12.23
N LEU A 158 -5.25 -12.22 11.03
CA LEU A 158 -4.30 -13.11 10.37
C LEU A 158 -2.99 -12.40 10.02
N ARG A 159 -3.06 -11.13 9.57
CA ARG A 159 -1.86 -10.31 9.31
C ARG A 159 -1.11 -9.98 10.60
N ASN A 160 -1.83 -9.56 11.65
CA ASN A 160 -1.25 -9.33 12.96
C ASN A 160 -0.59 -10.60 13.50
N ALA A 161 -1.24 -11.77 13.38
CA ALA A 161 -0.66 -13.04 13.78
C ALA A 161 0.60 -13.41 12.98
N ARG A 162 0.65 -13.11 11.66
CA ARG A 162 1.87 -13.29 10.86
C ARG A 162 3.00 -12.36 11.29
N TRP A 163 2.68 -11.10 11.59
CA TRP A 163 3.64 -10.12 12.12
C TRP A 163 4.20 -10.56 13.46
N GLU A 164 3.33 -10.86 14.42
CA GLU A 164 3.74 -11.35 15.74
C GLU A 164 4.63 -12.57 15.58
N ARG A 165 4.19 -13.58 14.83
CA ARG A 165 5.02 -14.78 14.59
C ARG A 165 6.41 -14.48 14.03
N ALA A 166 6.54 -13.43 13.21
CA ALA A 166 7.81 -13.05 12.61
C ALA A 166 8.70 -12.21 13.54
N PHE A 167 8.12 -11.38 14.41
CA PHE A 167 8.86 -10.40 15.21
C PHE A 167 8.91 -10.72 16.73
N THR A 168 8.08 -11.62 17.27
CA THR A 168 8.14 -12.05 18.69
C THR A 168 8.83 -13.40 18.94
N HIS A 169 8.93 -14.29 17.94
CA HIS A 169 9.67 -15.55 18.09
C HIS A 169 11.07 -15.45 17.44
N SER A 170 12.10 -15.96 18.14
CA SER A 170 13.44 -16.21 17.58
C SER A 170 13.37 -17.32 16.53
N ILE A 171 13.00 -16.96 15.30
CA ILE A 171 12.95 -17.93 14.20
C ILE A 171 14.38 -18.39 13.88
N ARG A 172 14.58 -19.71 13.86
CA ARG A 172 15.83 -20.39 13.45
C ARG A 172 16.30 -19.91 12.06
N GLU A 173 17.62 -19.80 11.92
CA GLU A 173 18.33 -19.22 10.77
C GLU A 173 18.02 -19.94 9.44
N GLY A 174 17.98 -19.16 8.34
CA GLY A 174 17.68 -19.61 6.97
C GLY A 174 16.27 -19.25 6.50
N ASP A 175 15.26 -20.07 6.81
CA ASP A 175 13.86 -19.88 6.38
C ASP A 175 13.17 -18.67 7.04
N GLY A 176 13.64 -18.26 8.23
CA GLY A 176 13.11 -17.11 8.96
C GLY A 176 13.39 -15.76 8.30
N VAL A 177 14.52 -15.63 7.59
CA VAL A 177 14.98 -14.39 6.96
C VAL A 177 14.11 -14.05 5.75
N ASN A 178 13.88 -15.01 4.85
CA ASN A 178 13.04 -14.82 3.67
C ASN A 178 11.56 -14.54 4.04
N ARG A 179 11.07 -15.20 5.11
CA ARG A 179 9.73 -14.93 5.64
C ARG A 179 9.60 -13.53 6.23
N LYS A 180 10.59 -13.05 6.98
CA LYS A 180 10.64 -11.68 7.49
C LYS A 180 10.73 -10.67 6.35
N ALA A 181 11.55 -10.92 5.33
CA ALA A 181 11.67 -10.08 4.13
C ALA A 181 10.31 -9.86 3.46
N THR A 182 9.57 -10.97 3.23
CA THR A 182 8.23 -10.93 2.64
C THR A 182 7.27 -10.07 3.48
N ILE A 183 7.29 -10.23 4.81
CA ILE A 183 6.39 -9.49 5.70
C ILE A 183 6.74 -7.99 5.72
N VAL A 184 8.03 -7.65 5.69
CA VAL A 184 8.49 -6.26 5.59
C VAL A 184 8.05 -5.63 4.27
N ILE A 185 8.15 -6.36 3.15
CA ILE A 185 7.67 -5.90 1.83
C ILE A 185 6.15 -5.70 1.84
N GLU A 186 5.38 -6.64 2.40
CA GLU A 186 3.92 -6.49 2.57
C GLU A 186 3.58 -5.22 3.34
N HIS A 187 4.26 -4.94 4.46
CA HIS A 187 4.02 -3.73 5.26
C HIS A 187 4.48 -2.45 4.55
N LEU A 188 5.58 -2.50 3.79
CA LEU A 188 6.06 -1.39 2.98
C LEU A 188 5.01 -0.97 1.95
N LEU A 189 4.44 -1.94 1.23
CA LEU A 189 3.41 -1.70 0.21
C LEU A 189 2.12 -1.17 0.83
N GLN A 190 1.69 -1.75 1.95
CA GLN A 190 0.54 -1.27 2.71
C GLN A 190 0.72 0.17 3.21
N ALA A 191 1.88 0.46 3.80
CA ALA A 191 2.22 1.80 4.27
C ALA A 191 2.26 2.81 3.13
N SER A 192 2.74 2.38 1.96
CA SER A 192 2.85 3.24 0.78
C SER A 192 1.50 3.58 0.18
N ASP A 193 0.58 2.62 0.14
CA ASP A 193 -0.77 2.81 -0.37
C ASP A 193 -1.55 3.88 0.43
N VAL A 194 -1.42 3.84 1.77
CA VAL A 194 -2.03 4.85 2.65
C VAL A 194 -1.07 5.95 3.09
N ALA A 195 0.06 6.15 2.40
CA ALA A 195 1.11 7.07 2.85
C ALA A 195 0.64 8.51 3.04
N HIS A 196 -0.37 8.94 2.29
CA HIS A 196 -0.96 10.27 2.41
C HIS A 196 -1.51 10.55 3.83
N THR A 197 -1.93 9.53 4.57
CA THR A 197 -2.37 9.62 5.97
C THR A 197 -1.24 9.87 6.96
N MET A 198 -0.01 9.57 6.56
CA MET A 198 1.23 9.68 7.33
C MET A 198 2.17 10.77 6.79
N GLN A 199 1.63 11.73 6.04
CA GLN A 199 2.34 12.85 5.46
C GLN A 199 1.80 14.18 6.00
N HIS A 200 2.40 15.31 5.60
CA HIS A 200 1.95 16.62 6.05
C HIS A 200 0.44 16.83 5.80
N TRP A 201 -0.23 17.51 6.73
CA TRP A 201 -1.67 17.81 6.73
C TRP A 201 -2.27 18.22 5.37
N HIS A 202 -1.56 19.02 4.56
CA HIS A 202 -2.06 19.47 3.27
C HIS A 202 -2.18 18.33 2.26
N VAL A 203 -1.25 17.35 2.30
CA VAL A 203 -1.27 16.14 1.47
C VAL A 203 -2.39 15.22 1.93
N TYR A 204 -2.47 14.96 3.25
CA TYR A 204 -3.55 14.17 3.83
C TYR A 204 -4.92 14.72 3.43
N ARG A 205 -5.16 16.02 3.63
CA ARG A 205 -6.43 16.65 3.30
C ARG A 205 -6.76 16.56 1.80
N LYS A 206 -5.77 16.75 0.92
CA LYS A 206 -5.96 16.62 -0.55
C LYS A 206 -6.47 15.22 -0.91
N TRP A 207 -5.80 14.18 -0.41
CA TRP A 207 -6.14 12.79 -0.74
C TRP A 207 -7.42 12.33 -0.05
N ASN A 208 -7.66 12.75 1.19
CA ASN A 208 -8.91 12.49 1.90
C ASN A 208 -10.11 13.10 1.14
N GLU A 209 -10.02 14.36 0.68
CA GLU A 209 -11.07 14.99 -0.13
C GLU A 209 -11.31 14.25 -1.45
N ARG A 210 -10.25 13.77 -2.09
CA ARG A 210 -10.35 12.97 -3.33
C ARG A 210 -11.07 11.65 -3.11
N LEU A 211 -10.74 10.92 -2.04
CA LEU A 211 -11.40 9.66 -1.70
C LEU A 211 -12.87 9.88 -1.33
N PHE A 212 -13.15 10.91 -0.52
CA PHE A 212 -14.52 11.33 -0.22
C PHE A 212 -15.32 11.61 -1.49
N THR A 213 -14.74 12.41 -2.39
CA THR A 213 -15.39 12.79 -3.65
C THR A 213 -15.68 11.58 -4.53
N GLU A 214 -14.77 10.61 -4.58
CA GLU A 214 -14.98 9.38 -5.33
C GLU A 214 -16.16 8.57 -4.78
N MET A 215 -16.19 8.37 -3.46
CA MET A 215 -17.28 7.65 -2.80
C MET A 215 -18.62 8.40 -2.88
N TYR A 216 -18.59 9.74 -2.80
CA TYR A 216 -19.79 10.56 -2.93
C TYR A 216 -20.38 10.47 -4.33
N ARG A 217 -19.55 10.54 -5.38
CA ARG A 217 -19.99 10.38 -6.77
C ARG A 217 -20.55 8.98 -7.02
N ALA A 218 -19.96 7.94 -6.43
CA ALA A 218 -20.51 6.60 -6.50
C ALA A 218 -21.90 6.50 -5.85
N TYR A 219 -22.09 7.15 -4.70
CA TYR A 219 -23.40 7.24 -4.04
C TYR A 219 -24.43 8.00 -4.90
N GLU A 220 -24.07 9.19 -5.43
CA GLU A 220 -24.95 9.96 -6.33
C GLU A 220 -25.35 9.18 -7.59
N ALA A 221 -24.43 8.38 -8.13
CA ALA A 221 -24.69 7.51 -9.27
C ALA A 221 -25.50 6.24 -8.92
N GLY A 222 -25.91 6.05 -7.66
CA GLY A 222 -26.65 4.88 -7.19
C GLY A 222 -25.81 3.59 -7.12
N ARG A 223 -24.48 3.70 -7.19
CA ARG A 223 -23.53 2.58 -7.15
C ARG A 223 -23.03 2.25 -5.75
N SER A 224 -23.34 3.09 -4.76
CA SER A 224 -23.15 2.76 -3.34
C SER A 224 -24.41 3.05 -2.56
N GLY A 225 -24.77 2.14 -1.65
CA GLY A 225 -25.97 2.29 -0.83
C GLY A 225 -25.82 3.28 0.33
N SER A 226 -24.61 3.74 0.63
CA SER A 226 -24.31 4.55 1.82
C SER A 226 -23.78 5.93 1.42
N ASN A 227 -24.40 6.99 1.95
CA ASN A 227 -23.92 8.36 1.76
C ASN A 227 -22.69 8.61 2.64
N PRO A 228 -21.49 8.89 2.09
CA PRO A 228 -20.29 9.09 2.89
C PRO A 228 -20.39 10.25 3.89
N VAL A 229 -21.21 11.26 3.64
CA VAL A 229 -21.42 12.40 4.56
C VAL A 229 -21.79 11.94 5.96
N THR A 230 -22.59 10.88 6.09
CA THR A 230 -23.15 10.45 7.39
C THR A 230 -22.14 9.74 8.28
N PHE A 231 -21.05 9.22 7.71
CA PHE A 231 -20.08 8.41 8.44
C PHE A 231 -18.62 8.81 8.22
N TRP A 232 -18.29 9.75 7.31
CA TRP A 232 -16.90 10.04 6.96
C TRP A 232 -16.07 10.53 8.16
N TYR A 233 -16.61 11.47 8.94
CA TYR A 233 -15.89 12.05 10.05
C TYR A 233 -15.48 11.00 11.10
N THR A 234 -16.45 10.21 11.57
CA THR A 234 -16.25 9.15 12.57
C THR A 234 -15.51 7.96 12.00
N GLY A 235 -15.79 7.60 10.74
CA GLY A 235 -15.12 6.54 10.00
C GLY A 235 -13.63 6.82 9.81
N GLU A 236 -13.26 8.05 9.47
CA GLU A 236 -11.86 8.46 9.29
C GLU A 236 -11.11 8.49 10.62
N LEU A 237 -11.75 8.91 11.73
CA LEU A 237 -11.16 8.76 13.07
C LEU A 237 -10.90 7.29 13.41
N ALA A 238 -11.89 6.42 13.19
CA ALA A 238 -11.73 5.00 13.41
C ALA A 238 -10.64 4.39 12.51
N PHE A 239 -10.55 4.84 11.26
CA PHE A 239 -9.51 4.44 10.32
C PHE A 239 -8.10 4.82 10.81
N LEU A 240 -7.92 6.08 11.24
CA LEU A 240 -6.65 6.55 11.79
C LEU A 240 -6.27 5.79 13.08
N ASP A 241 -7.23 5.62 14.00
CA ASP A 241 -6.99 5.01 15.31
C ASP A 241 -6.76 3.49 15.23
N GLN A 242 -7.55 2.78 14.40
CA GLN A 242 -7.55 1.31 14.37
C GLN A 242 -6.67 0.72 13.26
N TYR A 243 -6.20 1.52 12.31
CA TYR A 243 -5.37 1.04 11.20
C TYR A 243 -4.10 1.85 11.00
N VAL A 244 -4.20 3.16 10.73
CA VAL A 244 -3.02 3.96 10.35
C VAL A 244 -2.01 4.06 11.50
N LEU A 245 -2.46 4.39 12.71
CA LEU A 245 -1.57 4.50 13.87
C LEU A 245 -0.90 3.16 14.24
N PRO A 246 -1.62 2.02 14.30
CA PRO A 246 -0.99 0.71 14.44
C PRO A 246 0.03 0.39 13.33
N LEU A 247 -0.29 0.70 12.06
CA LEU A 247 0.62 0.47 10.94
C LEU A 247 1.89 1.32 11.06
N ALA A 248 1.75 2.61 11.36
CA ALA A 248 2.87 3.52 11.55
C ALA A 248 3.76 3.10 12.74
N ARG A 249 3.15 2.60 13.84
CA ARG A 249 3.90 2.03 14.97
C ARG A 249 4.71 0.81 14.56
N LYS A 250 4.13 -0.13 13.80
CA LYS A 250 4.85 -1.30 13.29
C LYS A 250 6.02 -0.92 12.37
N LEU A 251 5.84 0.08 11.49
CA LEU A 251 6.93 0.58 10.64
C LEU A 251 8.09 1.12 11.48
N LYS A 252 7.80 1.77 12.60
CA LYS A 252 8.81 2.24 13.55
C LYS A 252 9.47 1.09 14.33
N GLU A 253 8.66 0.21 14.90
CA GLU A 253 9.11 -0.91 15.73
C GLU A 253 9.97 -1.91 14.97
N CYS A 254 9.77 -2.06 13.65
CA CYS A 254 10.57 -2.99 12.85
C CYS A 254 12.03 -2.54 12.68
N GLY A 255 12.35 -1.27 12.91
CA GLY A 255 13.72 -0.73 12.84
C GLY A 255 14.36 -0.72 11.45
N VAL A 256 13.66 -1.20 10.41
CA VAL A 256 14.22 -1.36 9.05
C VAL A 256 14.31 -0.03 8.30
N PHE A 257 13.33 0.86 8.48
CA PHE A 257 13.15 2.06 7.64
C PHE A 257 13.79 3.34 8.20
N GLY A 258 14.62 3.21 9.25
CA GLY A 258 15.29 4.34 9.91
C GLY A 258 14.37 5.49 10.29
N VAL A 259 14.87 6.72 10.16
CA VAL A 259 14.17 7.97 10.54
C VAL A 259 12.85 8.22 9.80
N SER A 260 12.66 7.61 8.61
CA SER A 260 11.41 7.77 7.86
C SER A 260 10.21 7.14 8.58
N SER A 261 10.45 6.10 9.38
CA SER A 261 9.39 5.50 10.20
C SER A 261 8.93 6.42 11.34
N ASP A 262 9.84 7.19 11.94
CA ASP A 262 9.51 8.20 12.94
C ASP A 262 8.70 9.36 12.36
N GLU A 263 9.08 9.83 11.17
CA GLU A 263 8.33 10.85 10.42
C GLU A 263 6.88 10.40 10.18
N CYS A 264 6.69 9.19 9.64
CA CYS A 264 5.37 8.64 9.35
C CYS A 264 4.48 8.60 10.60
N LEU A 265 5.00 8.10 11.73
CA LEU A 265 4.24 8.04 12.98
C LEU A 265 3.91 9.44 13.52
N ASN A 266 4.87 10.37 13.48
CA ASN A 266 4.67 11.75 13.93
C ASN A 266 3.57 12.45 13.12
N TYR A 267 3.58 12.30 11.80
CA TYR A 267 2.54 12.87 10.94
C TYR A 267 1.19 12.19 11.16
N ALA A 268 1.15 10.85 11.30
CA ALA A 268 -0.10 10.14 11.57
C ALA A 268 -0.78 10.64 12.85
N VAL A 269 -0.02 10.80 13.94
CA VAL A 269 -0.52 11.33 15.22
C VAL A 269 -1.04 12.77 15.07
N ARG A 270 -0.28 13.62 14.37
CA ARG A 270 -0.69 15.02 14.13
C ARG A 270 -1.93 15.12 13.24
N ASN A 271 -2.01 14.34 12.17
CA ASN A 271 -3.16 14.32 11.26
C ASN A 271 -4.40 13.83 11.98
N ARG A 272 -4.29 12.80 12.83
CA ARG A 272 -5.39 12.36 13.70
C ARG A 272 -5.87 13.50 14.59
N ALA A 273 -4.97 14.17 15.31
CA ALA A 273 -5.34 15.28 16.21
C ALA A 273 -5.97 16.47 15.45
N GLU A 274 -5.48 16.79 14.26
CA GLU A 274 -6.08 17.82 13.40
C GLU A 274 -7.47 17.40 12.88
N TRP A 275 -7.62 16.14 12.48
CA TRP A 275 -8.88 15.61 11.99
C TRP A 275 -9.96 15.57 13.08
N GLU A 276 -9.61 15.22 14.32
CA GLU A 276 -10.54 15.33 15.45
C GLU A 276 -11.02 16.78 15.66
N ARG A 277 -10.13 17.76 15.53
CA ARG A 277 -10.48 19.16 15.74
C ARG A 277 -11.31 19.76 14.61
N ARG A 278 -11.11 19.33 13.37
CA ARG A 278 -11.59 20.05 12.16
C ARG A 278 -12.31 19.18 11.13
N GLY A 279 -12.30 17.87 11.30
CA GLY A 279 -12.78 16.90 10.31
C GLY A 279 -14.26 17.07 9.98
N ALA A 280 -15.11 17.30 10.99
CA ALA A 280 -16.54 17.51 10.78
C ALA A 280 -16.83 18.76 9.91
N GLU A 281 -16.15 19.87 10.18
CA GLU A 281 -16.24 21.10 9.37
C GLU A 281 -15.74 20.86 7.94
N ILE A 282 -14.63 20.13 7.79
CA ILE A 282 -14.07 19.78 6.48
C ILE A 282 -15.06 18.97 5.65
N VAL A 283 -15.71 17.95 6.23
CA VAL A 283 -16.71 17.13 5.54
C VAL A 283 -17.90 17.98 5.08
N SER A 284 -18.42 18.84 5.95
CA SER A 284 -19.52 19.76 5.61
C SER A 284 -19.15 20.68 4.43
N ARG A 285 -17.92 21.21 4.44
CA ARG A 285 -17.41 22.07 3.35
C ARG A 285 -17.26 21.32 2.03
N ILE A 286 -16.75 20.09 2.05
CA ILE A 286 -16.63 19.25 0.84
C ILE A 286 -18.02 18.93 0.29
N GLN A 287 -18.97 18.56 1.15
CA GLN A 287 -20.35 18.31 0.76
C GLN A 287 -20.98 19.53 0.08
N LYS A 288 -20.84 20.73 0.66
CA LYS A 288 -21.38 21.96 0.08
C LYS A 288 -20.80 22.23 -1.31
N LYS A 289 -19.48 22.09 -1.46
CA LYS A 289 -18.79 22.25 -2.75
C LYS A 289 -19.32 21.27 -3.81
N LEU A 290 -19.49 19.99 -3.46
CA LEU A 290 -19.99 18.99 -4.41
C LEU A 290 -21.46 19.24 -4.78
N ALA A 291 -22.30 19.67 -3.84
CA ALA A 291 -23.68 20.04 -4.13
C ALA A 291 -23.77 21.24 -5.11
N GLU A 292 -22.89 22.23 -4.95
CA GLU A 292 -22.79 23.37 -5.87
C GLU A 292 -22.32 22.93 -7.27
N GLU A 293 -21.37 22.00 -7.37
CA GLU A 293 -20.92 21.43 -8.65
C GLU A 293 -22.01 20.64 -9.38
N THR A 294 -22.92 20.00 -8.65
CA THR A 294 -24.07 19.26 -9.21
C THR A 294 -25.18 20.21 -9.67
N LEU A 295 -25.44 21.30 -8.94
CA LEU A 295 -26.47 22.29 -9.30
C LEU A 295 -26.07 23.21 -10.46
N GLY A 296 -24.76 23.35 -10.72
CA GLY A 296 -24.23 24.15 -11.82
C GLY A 296 -24.07 23.41 -13.16
N LYS A 297 -24.49 22.14 -13.23
CA LYS A 297 -24.50 21.31 -14.45
C LYS A 297 -25.93 21.11 -14.94
#